data_AF-A0A964J863-F1
#
_entry.id   AF-A0A964J863-F1
#
_cell.length_a   1.000
_cell.length_b   1.000
_cell.length_c   1.000
_cell.angle_alpha   90.00
_cell.angle_beta   90.00
_cell.angle_gamma   90.00
#
_symmetry.space_group_name_H-M   'P 1'
#
loop_
_entity.id
_entity.type
_entity.pdbx_description
1 polymer ?
#
loop_
_entity_poly.entity_id
_entity_poly.type
_entity_poly.pdbx_seq_one_letter_code
_entity_poly.pdbx_strand_id
1 'polypeptide(L)'
;MSEDEAPEAAALQRAAERRLLLADADPADTASLAAARHLQTLADALRAMPDNPEWEQYRCLCHWLSASDGITDLAAAAHRYNATIGFGEWPETALDYVRVLNRLANQLING
;
A
#
# COMPACT_ATOMS: atom_id res chain seq x y z
N MET A 1 -14.84 13.92 6.09
CA MET A 1 -13.78 12.98 5.68
C MET A 1 -13.38 12.26 6.94
N SER A 2 -13.73 10.98 7.08
CA SER A 2 -13.54 10.25 8.32
C SER A 2 -12.04 10.13 8.61
N GLU A 3 -11.58 10.60 9.77
CA GLU A 3 -10.19 10.50 10.25
C GLU A 3 -9.73 9.04 10.48
N ASP A 4 -10.60 8.06 10.20
CA ASP A 4 -10.40 6.61 10.37
C ASP A 4 -9.93 5.88 9.11
N GLU A 5 -9.72 6.54 7.97
CA GLU A 5 -9.24 5.84 6.78
C GLU A 5 -7.76 5.44 6.95
N ALA A 6 -7.50 4.11 6.91
CA ALA A 6 -6.15 3.57 6.92
C ALA A 6 -5.30 4.25 5.83
N PRO A 7 -4.17 4.91 6.18
CA PRO A 7 -3.40 5.73 5.23
C PRO A 7 -2.90 4.92 4.03
N GLU A 8 -2.61 3.63 4.24
CA GLU A 8 -2.20 2.71 3.18
C GLU A 8 -3.36 2.33 2.24
N ALA A 9 -4.59 2.21 2.73
CA ALA A 9 -5.75 1.99 1.86
C ALA A 9 -5.98 3.22 0.95
N ALA A 10 -5.85 4.42 1.51
CA ALA A 10 -5.91 5.67 0.73
C ALA A 10 -4.72 5.79 -0.25
N ALA A 11 -3.54 5.27 0.09
CA ALA A 11 -2.40 5.25 -0.81
C ALA A 11 -2.60 4.29 -1.98
N LEU A 12 -3.12 3.09 -1.73
CA LEU A 12 -3.50 2.11 -2.75
C LEU A 12 -4.59 2.65 -3.68
N GLN A 13 -5.61 3.30 -3.12
CA GLN A 13 -6.68 3.92 -3.90
C GLN A 13 -6.14 5.00 -4.84
N ARG A 14 -5.29 5.91 -4.34
CA ARG A 14 -4.62 6.93 -5.18
C ARG A 14 -3.72 6.31 -6.25
N ALA A 15 -3.04 5.20 -5.95
CA ALA A 15 -2.26 4.47 -6.94
C ALA A 15 -3.17 3.88 -8.03
N ALA A 16 -4.32 3.30 -7.66
CA ALA A 16 -5.29 2.78 -8.60
C ALA A 16 -5.85 3.87 -9.53
N GLU A 17 -6.22 5.03 -8.97
CA GLU A 17 -6.70 6.18 -9.75
C GLU A 17 -5.68 6.62 -10.79
N ARG A 18 -4.39 6.69 -10.43
CA ARG A 18 -3.33 7.00 -11.40
C ARG A 18 -3.25 5.96 -12.52
N ARG A 19 -3.44 4.68 -12.22
CA ARG A 19 -3.47 3.61 -13.24
C ARG A 19 -4.68 3.73 -14.16
N LEU A 20 -5.85 4.08 -13.62
CA LEU A 20 -7.03 4.34 -14.44
C LEU A 20 -6.80 5.50 -15.41
N LEU A 21 -6.16 6.59 -14.98
CA LEU A 21 -5.81 7.70 -15.87
C LEU A 21 -4.92 7.27 -17.04
N LEU A 22 -4.02 6.29 -16.83
CA LEU A 22 -3.20 5.73 -17.91
C LEU A 22 -4.04 4.89 -18.88
N ALA A 23 -4.92 4.03 -18.35
CA ALA A 23 -5.82 3.22 -19.17
C ALA A 23 -6.87 4.06 -19.93
N ASP A 24 -7.30 5.20 -19.36
CA ASP A 24 -8.18 6.15 -20.04
C ASP A 24 -7.45 6.87 -21.19
N ALA A 25 -6.15 7.14 -21.03
CA ALA A 25 -5.32 7.73 -22.07
C ALA A 25 -4.98 6.74 -23.19
N ASP A 26 -4.82 5.45 -22.87
CA ASP A 26 -4.63 4.36 -23.82
C ASP A 26 -5.56 3.18 -23.48
N PRO A 27 -6.71 3.05 -24.18
CA PRO A 27 -7.65 1.95 -23.96
C PRO A 27 -7.07 0.55 -24.23
N ALA A 28 -5.93 0.45 -24.93
CA ALA A 28 -5.23 -0.82 -25.13
C ALA A 28 -4.33 -1.19 -23.93
N ASP A 29 -4.10 -0.28 -22.98
CA ASP A 29 -3.35 -0.52 -21.74
C ASP A 29 -4.18 -1.31 -20.72
N THR A 30 -4.44 -2.56 -21.09
CA THR A 30 -5.10 -3.56 -20.26
C THR A 30 -4.32 -3.88 -18.99
N ALA A 31 -2.99 -3.68 -18.99
CA ALA A 31 -2.14 -3.90 -17.82
C ALA A 31 -2.40 -2.86 -16.73
N SER A 32 -2.46 -1.57 -17.09
CA SER A 32 -2.83 -0.51 -16.14
C SER A 32 -4.23 -0.70 -15.59
N LEU A 33 -5.19 -1.13 -16.42
CA LEU A 33 -6.54 -1.45 -15.95
C LEU A 33 -6.56 -2.62 -14.95
N ALA A 34 -5.81 -3.69 -15.23
CA ALA A 34 -5.69 -4.83 -14.31
C ALA A 34 -5.04 -4.43 -12.99
N ALA A 35 -3.95 -3.65 -13.05
CA ALA A 35 -3.26 -3.12 -11.88
C ALA A 35 -4.18 -2.22 -11.03
N ALA A 36 -4.98 -1.36 -11.67
CA ALA A 36 -5.93 -0.50 -10.98
C ALA A 36 -6.96 -1.29 -10.18
N ARG A 37 -7.55 -2.32 -10.79
CA ARG A 37 -8.54 -3.20 -10.15
C ARG A 37 -7.91 -3.96 -8.97
N HIS A 38 -6.69 -4.44 -9.15
CA HIS A 38 -5.96 -5.14 -8.09
C HIS A 38 -5.69 -4.21 -6.89
N LEU A 39 -5.20 -3.01 -7.15
CA LEU A 39 -4.96 -2.00 -6.11
C LEU A 39 -6.24 -1.59 -5.37
N GLN A 40 -7.37 -1.44 -6.06
CA GLN A 40 -8.68 -1.20 -5.44
C GLN A 40 -9.10 -2.36 -4.54
N THR A 41 -8.93 -3.60 -5.02
CA THR A 41 -9.27 -4.81 -4.27
C THR A 41 -8.45 -4.90 -2.98
N LEU A 42 -7.16 -4.59 -3.04
CA LEU A 42 -6.29 -4.53 -1.87
C LEU A 42 -6.70 -3.42 -0.90
N ALA A 43 -7.05 -2.23 -1.40
CA ALA A 43 -7.50 -1.12 -0.58
C ALA A 43 -8.79 -1.47 0.19
N ASP A 44 -9.77 -2.07 -0.48
CA ASP A 44 -11.02 -2.49 0.12
C ASP A 44 -10.82 -3.62 1.13
N ALA A 45 -10.01 -4.61 0.78
CA ALA A 45 -9.66 -5.69 1.69
C ALA A 45 -8.93 -5.18 2.94
N LEU A 46 -8.03 -4.20 2.80
CA LEU A 46 -7.32 -3.58 3.93
C LEU A 46 -8.29 -2.85 4.87
N ARG A 47 -9.25 -2.10 4.31
CA ARG A 47 -10.32 -1.44 5.09
C ARG A 47 -11.18 -2.46 5.86
N ALA A 48 -11.36 -3.66 5.31
CA ALA A 48 -12.16 -4.72 5.91
C ALA A 48 -11.43 -5.52 7.01
N MET A 49 -10.16 -5.22 7.32
CA MET A 49 -9.36 -5.97 8.30
C MET A 49 -8.71 -5.12 9.42
N PRO A 50 -9.45 -4.25 10.11
CA PRO A 50 -8.89 -3.34 11.11
C PRO A 50 -8.23 -4.04 12.31
N ASP A 51 -8.73 -5.21 12.72
CA ASP A 51 -8.26 -5.96 13.90
C ASP A 51 -7.24 -7.06 13.56
N ASN A 52 -6.65 -7.04 12.36
CA ASN A 52 -5.68 -8.05 11.96
C ASN A 52 -4.35 -7.86 12.73
N PRO A 53 -3.78 -8.92 13.35
CA PRO A 53 -2.54 -8.81 14.13
C PRO A 53 -1.34 -8.27 13.34
N GLU A 54 -1.20 -8.65 12.06
CA GLU A 54 -0.09 -8.15 11.23
C GLU A 54 -0.30 -6.68 10.86
N TRP A 55 -1.55 -6.24 10.75
CA TRP A 55 -1.90 -4.84 10.54
C TRP A 55 -1.61 -4.00 11.79
N GLU A 56 -1.96 -4.52 12.97
CA GLU A 56 -1.63 -3.86 14.23
C GLU A 56 -0.12 -3.76 14.44
N GLN A 57 0.62 -4.84 14.13
CA GLN A 57 2.08 -4.81 14.15
C GLN A 57 2.63 -3.68 13.26
N TYR A 58 2.12 -3.55 12.04
CA TYR A 58 2.55 -2.48 11.13
C TYR A 58 2.30 -1.10 11.73
N ARG A 59 1.13 -0.87 12.34
CA ARG A 59 0.80 0.40 13.02
C ARG A 59 1.76 0.68 14.18
N CYS A 60 2.14 -0.32 14.97
CA CYS A 60 3.15 -0.17 16.01
C CYS A 60 4.52 0.24 15.44
N LEU A 61 4.95 -0.37 14.32
CA LEU A 61 6.21 -0.02 13.66
C LEU A 61 6.17 1.41 13.11
N CYS A 62 5.06 1.83 12.51
CA CYS A 62 4.86 3.21 12.07
C CYS A 62 4.95 4.20 13.23
N HIS A 63 4.36 3.87 14.39
CA HIS A 63 4.46 4.71 15.58
C HIS A 63 5.92 4.85 16.05
N TRP A 64 6.67 3.74 16.09
CA TRP A 64 8.08 3.76 16.45
C TRP A 64 8.90 4.61 15.47
N LEU A 65 8.73 4.41 14.17
CA LEU A 65 9.45 5.14 13.12
C LEU A 65 9.09 6.63 13.11
N SER A 66 7.87 6.98 13.49
CA SER A 66 7.48 8.39 13.66
C SER A 66 8.20 9.04 14.83
N ALA A 67 8.50 8.30 15.89
CA ALA A 67 9.25 8.82 17.04
C ALA A 67 10.76 8.93 16.77
N SER A 68 11.27 8.20 15.77
CA SER A 68 12.69 8.16 15.39
C SER A 68 13.01 8.89 14.08
N ASP A 69 12.10 9.75 13.58
CA ASP A 69 12.18 10.45 12.29
C ASP A 69 12.27 9.56 11.02
N GLY A 70 12.12 8.24 11.15
CA GLY A 70 12.19 7.27 10.04
C GLY A 70 10.90 7.11 9.25
N ILE A 71 9.80 7.74 9.69
CA ILE A 71 8.48 7.58 9.05
C ILE A 71 8.44 8.09 7.61
N THR A 72 9.21 9.14 7.29
CA THR A 72 9.29 9.69 5.92
C THR A 72 9.92 8.69 4.96
N ASP A 73 10.97 7.99 5.40
CA ASP A 73 11.65 6.98 4.60
C ASP A 73 10.76 5.74 4.37
N LEU A 74 10.00 5.34 5.40
CA LEU A 74 8.99 4.29 5.26
C LEU A 74 7.91 4.68 4.27
N ALA A 75 7.35 5.89 4.38
CA ALA A 75 6.33 6.38 3.45
C ALA A 75 6.84 6.41 2.01
N ALA A 76 8.10 6.81 1.80
CA ALA A 76 8.73 6.78 0.49
C ALA A 76 8.94 5.35 -0.03
N ALA A 77 9.34 4.41 0.83
CA ALA A 77 9.49 2.99 0.48
C ALA A 77 8.15 2.34 0.13
N ALA A 78 7.11 2.56 0.94
CA ALA A 78 5.74 2.09 0.68
C ALA A 78 5.20 2.68 -0.63
N HIS A 79 5.43 3.98 -0.89
CA HIS A 79 5.03 4.60 -2.15
C HIS A 79 5.68 3.93 -3.37
N ARG A 80 6.99 3.66 -3.30
CA ARG A 80 7.71 2.94 -4.38
C ARG A 80 7.16 1.54 -4.57
N TYR A 81 6.88 0.80 -3.50
CA TYR A 81 6.27 -0.52 -3.59
C TYR A 81 4.87 -0.47 -4.22
N ASN A 82 4.01 0.44 -3.79
CA ASN A 82 2.67 0.60 -4.40
C ASN A 82 2.76 0.90 -5.90
N ALA A 83 3.81 1.58 -6.36
CA ALA A 83 4.04 1.86 -7.77
C ALA A 83 4.52 0.64 -8.59
N THR A 84 5.05 -0.43 -7.96
CA THR A 84 5.45 -1.66 -8.66
C THR A 84 4.32 -2.71 -8.72
N ILE A 85 3.30 -2.56 -7.87
CA ILE A 85 2.12 -3.43 -7.90
C ILE A 85 1.46 -3.34 -9.28
N GLY A 86 1.22 -4.51 -9.87
CA GLY A 86 0.62 -4.60 -11.20
C GLY A 86 1.63 -4.69 -12.36
N PHE A 87 2.92 -4.52 -12.09
CA PHE A 87 3.98 -4.43 -13.13
C PHE A 87 5.29 -5.16 -12.74
N GLY A 88 5.28 -5.87 -11.62
CA GLY A 88 6.40 -6.66 -11.13
C GLY A 88 6.07 -7.31 -9.79
N GLU A 89 5.33 -6.60 -8.95
CA GLU A 89 4.81 -7.12 -7.69
C GLU A 89 3.31 -7.42 -7.81
N TRP A 90 2.88 -8.51 -7.17
CA TRP A 90 1.47 -8.93 -7.18
C TRP A 90 1.10 -9.58 -5.83
N PRO A 91 0.96 -8.79 -4.75
CA PRO A 91 0.48 -9.34 -3.49
C PRO A 91 -0.92 -9.91 -3.69
N GLU A 92 -1.11 -11.21 -3.44
CA GLU A 92 -2.38 -11.89 -3.71
C GLU A 92 -3.49 -11.44 -2.75
N THR A 93 -3.11 -11.07 -1.53
CA THR A 93 -4.02 -10.64 -0.48
C THR A 93 -3.58 -9.33 0.17
N ALA A 94 -4.52 -8.65 0.86
CA ALA A 94 -4.18 -7.51 1.70
C ALA A 94 -3.21 -7.90 2.83
N LEU A 95 -3.21 -9.15 3.28
CA LEU A 95 -2.25 -9.64 4.26
C LEU A 95 -0.83 -9.71 3.67
N ASP A 96 -0.68 -10.23 2.44
CA ASP A 96 0.62 -10.26 1.77
C ASP A 96 1.18 -8.85 1.55
N TYR A 97 0.31 -7.91 1.20
CA TYR A 97 0.64 -6.50 1.14
C TYR A 97 1.18 -5.97 2.47
N VAL A 98 0.46 -6.22 3.58
CA VAL A 98 0.87 -5.80 4.93
C VAL A 98 2.18 -6.45 5.36
N ARG A 99 2.43 -7.72 4.99
CA ARG A 99 3.71 -8.39 5.25
C ARG A 99 4.88 -7.70 4.58
N VAL A 100 4.69 -7.19 3.36
CA VAL A 100 5.73 -6.41 2.69
C VAL A 100 5.96 -5.09 3.43
N LEU A 101 4.90 -4.39 3.84
CA LEU A 101 5.03 -3.14 4.61
C LEU A 101 5.76 -3.36 5.95
N ASN A 102 5.40 -4.42 6.68
CA ASN A 102 6.10 -4.82 7.90
C ASN A 102 7.58 -5.10 7.63
N ARG A 103 7.91 -5.76 6.52
CA ARG A 103 9.31 -6.02 6.14
C ARG A 103 10.07 -4.73 5.86
N LEU A 104 9.48 -3.80 5.10
CA LEU A 104 10.08 -2.50 4.79
C LEU A 104 10.34 -1.69 6.07
N ALA A 105 9.36 -1.65 6.98
CA ALA A 105 9.51 -0.98 8.28
C ALA A 105 10.64 -1.61 9.09
N ASN A 106 10.67 -2.94 9.23
CA ASN A 106 11.73 -3.64 9.96
C ASN A 106 13.13 -3.43 9.35
N GLN A 107 13.26 -3.29 8.03
CA GLN A 107 14.55 -2.99 7.39
C GLN A 107 15.08 -1.61 7.81
N LEU A 108 14.20 -0.62 7.96
CA LEU A 108 14.57 0.73 8.41
C LEU A 108 14.90 0.79 9.90
N ILE A 109 14.33 -0.11 10.71
CA ILE A 109 14.61 -0.20 12.15
C ILE A 109 15.97 -0.86 12.42
N ASN A 110 16.32 -1.87 11.62
CA ASN A 110 17.52 -2.70 11.85
C ASN A 110 18.72 -2.30 10.97
N GLY A 111 18.55 -1.32 10.07
CA GLY A 111 19.60 -0.81 9.18
C GLY A 111 20.28 0.41 9.77
#